data_AF-A0A6L7WXL3-F1
#
_entry.id   AF-A0A6L7WXL3-F1
#
_cell.length_a   1.000
_cell.length_b   1.000
_cell.length_c   1.000
_cell.angle_alpha   90.00
_cell.angle_beta   90.00
_cell.angle_gamma   90.00
#
_symmetry.space_group_name_H-M   'P 1'
#
loop_
_entity.id
_entity.type
_entity.pdbx_description
1 polymer ?
#
loop_
_entity_poly.entity_id
_entity_poly.type
_entity_poly.pdbx_seq_one_letter_code
_entity_poly.pdbx_strand_id
1 'polypeptide(L)'
;MVRGALHPAAMLALLALLSWSANAGAHEIRPAVADLSVDRDGGYEASIELNLEALLAGIGPDHSDTSEAPGAAEYAGLRSLSPDGLRREFDGFAEQFLDGAMLHAGDTRLRPAIRSVQVPPVGDTGFPRRSRIVIGGTL
;
A
#
# COMPACT_ATOMS: atom_id res chain seq x y z
N MET A 1 16.76 47.30 -24.75
CA MET A 1 17.13 45.97 -25.29
C MET A 1 18.38 45.51 -24.53
N VAL A 2 18.23 45.02 -23.30
CA VAL A 2 19.37 44.62 -22.43
C VAL A 2 19.51 43.10 -22.53
N ARG A 3 20.46 42.63 -23.36
CA ARG A 3 20.92 41.24 -23.33
C ARG A 3 22.05 41.14 -22.29
N GLY A 4 21.68 41.03 -21.02
CA GLY A 4 22.62 40.64 -19.98
C GLY A 4 22.91 39.15 -20.14
N ALA A 5 24.09 38.79 -20.65
CA ALA A 5 24.51 37.40 -20.70
C ALA A 5 24.66 36.90 -19.25
N LEU A 6 24.00 35.79 -18.89
CA LEU A 6 24.20 35.16 -17.59
C LEU A 6 25.67 34.72 -17.49
N HIS A 7 26.35 35.12 -16.42
CA HIS A 7 27.72 34.70 -16.15
C HIS A 7 27.80 33.16 -16.01
N PRO A 8 28.85 32.51 -16.55
CA PRO A 8 28.96 31.05 -16.54
C PRO A 8 28.95 30.45 -15.12
N ALA A 9 29.46 31.19 -14.13
CA ALA A 9 29.39 30.80 -12.72
C ALA A 9 27.95 30.80 -12.16
N ALA A 10 27.13 31.78 -12.56
CA ALA A 10 25.71 31.81 -12.18
C ALA A 10 24.93 30.67 -12.85
N MET A 11 25.30 30.31 -14.08
CA MET A 11 24.68 29.20 -14.81
C MET A 11 25.06 27.83 -14.19
N LEU A 12 26.32 27.66 -13.77
CA LEU A 12 26.78 26.48 -13.03
C LEU A 12 26.14 26.36 -11.64
N ALA A 13 26.01 27.47 -10.90
CA ALA A 13 25.33 27.48 -9.61
C ALA A 13 23.84 27.12 -9.74
N LEU A 14 23.18 27.64 -10.78
CA LEU A 14 21.78 27.31 -11.07
C LEU A 14 21.62 25.83 -11.46
N LEU A 15 22.52 25.28 -12.29
CA LEU A 15 22.53 23.86 -12.64
C LEU A 15 22.77 22.97 -11.42
N ALA A 16 23.67 23.36 -10.51
CA ALA A 16 23.92 22.63 -9.27
C ALA A 16 22.68 22.63 -8.34
N LEU A 17 21.98 23.77 -8.24
CA LEU A 17 20.74 23.89 -7.46
C LEU A 17 19.60 23.04 -8.05
N LEU A 18 19.46 23.02 -9.38
CA LEU A 18 18.46 22.19 -10.08
C LEU A 18 18.78 20.69 -10.02
N SER A 19 20.06 20.32 -9.91
CA SER A 19 20.48 18.92 -9.76
C SER A 19 20.11 18.34 -8.38
N TRP A 20 19.93 19.20 -7.37
CA TRP A 20 19.61 18.78 -6.00
C TRP A 20 18.13 18.40 -5.83
N SER A 21 17.22 18.90 -6.66
CA SER A 21 15.77 18.63 -6.57
C SER A 21 15.33 17.31 -7.21
N ALA A 22 16.24 16.57 -7.83
CA ALA A 22 15.90 15.35 -8.58
C ALA A 22 15.65 14.09 -7.71
N ASN A 23 15.83 14.18 -6.39
CA ASN A 23 15.57 13.07 -5.45
C ASN A 23 14.26 13.27 -4.65
N ALA A 24 13.24 13.86 -5.26
CA ALA A 24 11.89 13.80 -4.72
C ALA A 24 11.23 12.51 -5.20
N GLY A 25 11.60 11.39 -4.58
CA GLY A 25 10.86 10.14 -4.75
C GLY A 25 9.53 10.26 -4.02
N ALA A 26 8.52 10.85 -4.67
CA ALA A 26 7.17 10.86 -4.14
C ALA A 26 6.67 9.42 -4.13
N HIS A 27 6.67 8.78 -2.96
CA HIS A 27 6.17 7.42 -2.84
C HIS A 27 4.64 7.47 -2.81
N GLU A 28 4.03 7.25 -3.97
CA GLU A 28 2.58 7.28 -4.16
C GLU A 28 1.85 6.25 -3.30
N ILE A 29 0.78 6.68 -2.63
CA ILE A 29 -0.18 5.76 -2.00
C ILE A 29 -1.06 5.15 -3.08
N ARG A 30 -1.00 3.81 -3.18
CA ARG A 30 -1.90 3.03 -4.02
C ARG A 30 -3.13 2.64 -3.18
N PRO A 31 -4.34 3.04 -3.58
CA PRO A 31 -5.54 2.67 -2.86
C PRO A 31 -5.75 1.16 -2.90
N ALA A 32 -6.36 0.62 -1.85
CA ALA A 32 -6.88 -0.74 -1.88
C ALA A 32 -8.11 -0.80 -2.80
N VAL A 33 -8.23 -1.86 -3.58
CA VAL A 33 -9.38 -2.12 -4.46
C VAL A 33 -10.00 -3.45 -4.04
N ALA A 34 -11.31 -3.45 -3.81
CA ALA A 34 -12.03 -4.64 -3.40
C ALA A 34 -13.14 -4.97 -4.40
N ASP A 35 -13.16 -6.22 -4.85
CA ASP A 35 -14.22 -6.80 -5.67
C ASP A 35 -15.05 -7.75 -4.82
N LEU A 36 -16.36 -7.50 -4.70
CA LEU A 36 -17.30 -8.34 -3.97
C LEU A 36 -18.18 -9.13 -4.96
N SER A 37 -18.25 -10.44 -4.77
CA SER A 37 -19.16 -11.32 -5.48
C SER A 37 -20.05 -12.09 -4.51
N VAL A 38 -21.28 -12.36 -4.93
CA VAL A 38 -22.27 -13.15 -4.20
C VAL A 38 -22.84 -14.17 -5.17
N ASP A 39 -22.83 -15.43 -4.78
CA ASP A 39 -23.39 -16.51 -5.58
C ASP A 39 -24.91 -16.68 -5.33
N ARG A 40 -25.53 -17.60 -6.07
CA ARG A 40 -26.97 -17.88 -5.96
C ARG A 40 -27.34 -18.71 -4.73
N ASP A 41 -26.38 -19.39 -4.13
CA ASP A 41 -26.54 -20.29 -3.00
C ASP A 41 -26.26 -19.58 -1.66
N GLY A 42 -25.97 -18.27 -1.69
CA GLY A 42 -25.72 -17.42 -0.53
C GLY A 42 -24.25 -17.34 -0.12
N GLY A 43 -23.32 -17.93 -0.86
CA GLY A 43 -21.89 -17.70 -0.69
C GLY A 43 -21.48 -16.30 -1.13
N TYR A 44 -20.54 -15.70 -0.42
CA TYR A 44 -19.98 -14.40 -0.77
C TYR A 44 -18.45 -14.39 -0.62
N GLU A 45 -17.80 -13.65 -1.50
CA GLU A 45 -16.35 -13.49 -1.54
C GLU A 45 -15.98 -12.05 -1.87
N ALA A 46 -15.12 -11.45 -1.04
CA ALA A 46 -14.46 -10.20 -1.32
C ALA A 46 -12.96 -10.45 -1.59
N SER A 47 -12.52 -10.13 -2.81
CA SER A 47 -11.12 -10.13 -3.20
C SER A 47 -10.57 -8.71 -3.10
N ILE A 48 -9.56 -8.52 -2.27
CA ILE A 48 -9.00 -7.22 -1.94
C ILE A 48 -7.56 -7.18 -2.43
N GLU A 49 -7.25 -6.27 -3.37
CA GLU A 49 -5.89 -5.92 -3.76
C GLU A 49 -5.41 -4.71 -2.97
N LEU A 50 -4.25 -4.83 -2.33
CA LEU A 50 -3.70 -3.77 -1.48
C LEU A 50 -2.17 -3.83 -1.37
N ASN A 51 -1.59 -2.78 -0.78
CA ASN A 51 -0.24 -2.77 -0.26
C ASN A 51 -0.26 -3.31 1.19
N LEU A 52 0.13 -4.57 1.35
CA LEU A 52 0.06 -5.26 2.64
C LEU A 52 1.05 -4.68 3.66
N GLU A 53 2.22 -4.25 3.20
CA GLU A 53 3.21 -3.62 4.07
C GLU A 53 2.73 -2.29 4.63
N ALA A 54 2.05 -1.46 3.80
CA ALA A 54 1.49 -0.20 4.27
C ALA A 54 0.33 -0.44 5.25
N LEU A 55 -0.51 -1.44 4.98
CA LEU A 55 -1.58 -1.84 5.91
C LEU A 55 -0.99 -2.22 7.29
N LEU A 56 0.02 -3.08 7.30
CA LEU A 56 0.66 -3.55 8.54
C LEU A 56 1.38 -2.42 9.29
N ALA A 57 2.03 -1.50 8.56
CA ALA A 57 2.66 -0.31 9.13
C ALA A 57 1.67 0.81 9.51
N GLY A 58 0.36 0.60 9.34
CA GLY A 58 -0.67 1.59 9.66
C GLY A 58 -0.65 2.84 8.77
N ILE A 59 -0.08 2.75 7.56
CA ILE A 59 0.01 3.86 6.61
C ILE A 59 -1.26 3.89 5.75
N GLY A 60 -2.18 4.77 6.12
CA GLY A 60 -3.45 4.99 5.43
C GLY A 60 -3.40 6.05 4.32
N PRO A 61 -4.53 6.28 3.63
CA PRO A 61 -4.66 7.23 2.53
C PRO A 61 -4.52 8.71 2.94
N ASP A 62 -4.53 9.02 4.23
CA ASP A 62 -4.37 10.39 4.75
C ASP A 62 -2.94 10.94 4.57
N HIS A 63 -2.00 10.08 4.18
CA HIS A 63 -0.63 10.47 3.87
C HIS A 63 -0.45 10.64 2.36
N SER A 64 0.15 11.75 1.91
CA SER A 64 0.48 11.94 0.50
C SER A 64 1.76 11.19 0.07
N ASP A 65 2.60 10.80 1.05
CA ASP A 65 3.84 10.06 0.86
C ASP A 65 4.01 9.05 2.00
N THR A 66 4.22 7.77 1.66
CA THR A 66 4.44 6.71 2.66
C THR A 66 5.72 6.90 3.50
N SER A 67 6.68 7.66 2.99
CA SER A 67 7.98 7.93 3.63
C SER A 67 7.87 8.97 4.75
N GLU A 68 6.82 9.78 4.74
CA GLU A 68 6.54 10.83 5.73
C GLU A 68 5.55 10.37 6.81
N ALA A 69 5.05 9.13 6.70
CA ALA A 69 4.14 8.56 7.67
C ALA A 69 4.89 8.12 8.94
N PRO A 70 4.26 8.18 10.15
CA PRO A 70 4.87 7.68 11.37
C PRO A 70 5.36 6.22 11.28
N GLY A 71 4.69 5.39 10.46
CA GLY A 71 5.05 3.99 10.19
C GLY A 71 6.12 3.76 9.10
N ALA A 72 6.76 4.81 8.57
CA ALA A 72 7.67 4.69 7.42
C ALA A 72 8.84 3.71 7.63
N ALA A 73 9.42 3.69 8.83
CA ALA A 73 10.53 2.78 9.16
C ALA A 73 10.07 1.31 9.20
N GLU A 74 8.88 1.05 9.75
CA GLU A 74 8.27 -0.27 9.76
C GLU A 74 7.93 -0.72 8.34
N TYR A 75 7.31 0.16 7.55
CA TYR A 75 7.03 -0.08 6.14
C TYR A 75 8.30 -0.47 5.36
N ALA A 76 9.41 0.24 5.54
CA ALA A 76 10.68 -0.08 4.89
C ALA A 76 11.21 -1.47 5.28
N GLY A 77 11.06 -1.87 6.56
CA GLY A 77 11.40 -3.21 7.04
C GLY A 77 10.54 -4.29 6.39
N LEU A 78 9.22 -4.08 6.36
CA LEU A 78 8.25 -5.01 5.78
C LEU A 78 8.47 -5.24 4.28
N ARG A 79 8.89 -4.21 3.53
CA ARG A 79 9.21 -4.31 2.09
C ARG A 79 10.39 -5.24 1.79
N SER A 80 11.28 -5.41 2.75
CA SER A 80 12.44 -6.29 2.62
C SER A 80 12.14 -7.75 2.96
N LEU A 81 10.96 -8.04 3.54
CA LEU A 81 10.59 -9.40 3.91
C LEU A 81 10.26 -10.25 2.69
N SER A 82 10.65 -11.53 2.76
CA SER A 82 10.19 -12.54 1.82
C SER A 82 8.66 -12.68 1.85
N PRO A 83 8.03 -13.28 0.81
CA PRO A 83 6.59 -13.53 0.80
C PRO A 83 6.11 -14.25 2.06
N ASP A 84 6.83 -15.29 2.48
CA ASP A 84 6.51 -16.07 3.69
C ASP A 84 6.76 -15.27 4.98
N GLY A 85 7.72 -14.33 4.95
CA GLY A 85 7.97 -13.41 6.06
C GLY A 85 6.78 -12.47 6.24
N LEU A 86 6.38 -11.78 5.17
CA LEU A 86 5.27 -10.84 5.22
C LEU A 86 3.94 -11.56 5.49
N ARG A 87 3.77 -12.78 4.99
CA ARG A 87 2.61 -13.62 5.30
C ARG A 87 2.49 -13.89 6.80
N ARG A 88 3.60 -14.19 7.49
CA ARG A 88 3.61 -14.41 8.94
C ARG A 88 3.24 -13.14 9.72
N GLU A 89 3.73 -11.99 9.29
CA GLU A 89 3.31 -10.70 9.89
C GLU A 89 1.81 -10.49 9.72
N PHE A 90 1.26 -10.78 8.54
CA PHE A 90 -0.17 -10.70 8.31
C PHE A 90 -0.98 -11.72 9.14
N ASP A 91 -0.49 -12.95 9.31
CA ASP A 91 -1.19 -13.95 10.13
C ASP A 91 -1.35 -13.47 11.58
N GLY A 92 -0.39 -12.71 12.12
CA GLY A 92 -0.50 -12.06 13.44
C GLY A 92 -1.47 -10.87 13.49
N PHE A 93 -1.76 -10.26 12.33
CA PHE A 93 -2.68 -9.12 12.17
C PHE A 93 -4.08 -9.53 11.66
N ALA A 94 -4.26 -10.80 11.29
CA ALA A 94 -5.43 -11.31 10.57
C ALA A 94 -6.77 -11.03 11.28
N GLU A 95 -6.81 -11.17 12.61
CA GLU A 95 -8.02 -10.88 13.39
C GLU A 95 -8.38 -9.38 13.34
N GLN A 96 -7.39 -8.51 13.54
CA GLN A 96 -7.59 -7.06 13.45
C GLN A 96 -8.05 -6.63 12.05
N PHE A 97 -7.49 -7.25 11.00
CA PHE A 97 -7.93 -7.03 9.62
C PHE A 97 -9.41 -7.40 9.43
N LEU A 98 -9.83 -8.58 9.92
CA LEU A 98 -11.22 -9.03 9.81
C LEU A 98 -12.19 -8.17 10.65
N ASP A 99 -11.74 -7.68 11.81
CA ASP A 99 -12.55 -6.78 12.65
C ASP A 99 -12.82 -5.43 11.96
N GLY A 100 -11.86 -4.95 11.17
CA GLY A 100 -12.01 -3.76 10.32
C GLY A 100 -12.89 -4.00 9.08
N ALA A 101 -13.02 -5.25 8.62
CA ALA A 101 -13.85 -5.61 7.48
C ALA A 101 -15.34 -5.73 7.87
N MET A 102 -16.04 -4.59 7.92
CA MET A 102 -17.46 -4.53 8.25
C MET A 102 -18.35 -4.91 7.06
N LEU A 103 -18.73 -6.19 6.97
CA LEU A 103 -19.67 -6.68 5.96
C LEU A 103 -21.07 -6.88 6.57
N HIS A 104 -22.10 -6.41 5.85
CA HIS A 104 -23.50 -6.49 6.27
C HIS A 104 -24.38 -7.03 5.15
N ALA A 105 -25.36 -7.88 5.51
CA ALA A 105 -26.47 -8.29 4.66
C ALA A 105 -27.77 -7.79 5.31
N GLY A 106 -28.24 -6.61 4.89
CA GLY A 106 -29.28 -5.88 5.63
C GLY A 106 -28.79 -5.56 7.05
N ASP A 107 -29.55 -5.98 8.06
CA ASP A 107 -29.23 -5.75 9.47
C ASP A 107 -28.27 -6.80 10.06
N THR A 108 -27.99 -7.88 9.31
CA THR A 108 -27.12 -8.96 9.80
C THR A 108 -25.65 -8.64 9.50
N ARG A 109 -24.84 -8.52 10.55
CA ARG A 109 -23.37 -8.44 10.42
C ARG A 109 -22.81 -9.81 10.03
N LEU A 110 -22.12 -9.86 8.91
CA LEU A 110 -21.44 -11.06 8.42
C LEU A 110 -20.09 -11.22 9.11
N ARG A 111 -19.65 -12.48 9.25
CA ARG A 111 -18.32 -12.83 9.81
C ARG A 111 -17.52 -13.57 8.75
N PRO A 112 -16.83 -12.85 7.85
CA PRO A 112 -16.00 -13.50 6.84
C PRO A 112 -14.80 -14.19 7.49
N ALA A 113 -14.32 -15.25 6.85
CA ALA A 113 -13.03 -15.85 7.14
C ALA A 113 -12.05 -15.51 6.00
N ILE A 114 -10.75 -15.46 6.31
CA ILE A 114 -9.72 -15.39 5.28
C ILE A 114 -9.73 -16.72 4.52
N ARG A 115 -9.90 -16.64 3.21
CA ARG A 115 -9.89 -17.78 2.28
C ARG A 115 -8.52 -17.95 1.63
N SER A 116 -7.86 -16.85 1.26
CA SER A 116 -6.49 -16.88 0.76
C SER A 116 -5.76 -15.57 0.98
N VAL A 117 -4.43 -15.66 1.03
CA VAL A 117 -3.51 -14.53 1.09
C VAL A 117 -2.40 -14.80 0.09
N GLN A 118 -2.26 -13.94 -0.89
CA GLN A 118 -1.26 -14.04 -1.95
C GLN A 118 -0.31 -12.85 -1.82
N VAL A 119 0.94 -13.15 -1.48
CA VAL A 119 2.02 -12.18 -1.39
C VAL A 119 2.99 -12.43 -2.54
N PRO A 120 3.18 -11.48 -3.48
CA PRO A 120 4.14 -11.63 -4.55
C PRO A 120 5.59 -11.69 -4.03
N PRO A 121 6.52 -12.26 -4.82
CA PRO A 121 7.96 -12.14 -4.57
C PRO A 121 8.41 -10.70 -4.33
N VAL A 122 9.53 -10.55 -3.61
CA VAL A 122 10.18 -9.24 -3.47
C VAL A 122 10.62 -8.77 -4.85
N GLY A 123 10.04 -7.67 -5.30
CA GLY A 123 10.41 -6.99 -6.54
C GLY A 123 11.31 -5.79 -6.26
N ASP A 124 11.22 -4.78 -7.12
CA ASP A 124 11.84 -3.49 -6.86
C ASP A 124 11.15 -2.80 -5.68
N THR A 125 11.90 -2.62 -4.58
CA THR A 125 11.45 -1.92 -3.37
C THR A 125 11.33 -0.41 -3.55
N GLY A 126 11.44 0.12 -4.77
CA GLY A 126 10.93 1.44 -5.13
C GLY A 126 9.40 1.45 -5.30
N PHE A 127 8.79 0.32 -5.68
CA PHE A 127 7.35 0.22 -5.93
C PHE A 127 6.61 -0.58 -4.85
N PRO A 128 5.37 -0.20 -4.49
CA PRO A 128 4.53 -1.00 -3.60
C PRO A 128 4.23 -2.38 -4.19
N ARG A 129 4.36 -3.45 -3.39
CA ARG A 129 3.87 -4.78 -3.77
C ARG A 129 2.34 -4.80 -3.73
N ARG A 130 1.72 -5.46 -4.72
CA ARG A 130 0.28 -5.70 -4.76
C ARG A 130 -0.03 -7.10 -4.24
N SER A 131 -0.38 -7.17 -2.96
CA SER A 131 -0.86 -8.40 -2.34
C SER A 131 -2.37 -8.53 -2.54
N ARG A 132 -2.86 -9.77 -2.57
CA ARG A 132 -4.29 -10.07 -2.69
C ARG A 132 -4.75 -10.88 -1.48
N ILE A 133 -5.77 -10.39 -0.79
CA ILE A 133 -6.45 -11.08 0.31
C ILE A 133 -7.86 -11.41 -0.15
N VAL A 134 -8.26 -12.67 0.01
CA VAL A 134 -9.63 -13.11 -0.24
C VAL A 134 -10.28 -13.42 1.09
N ILE A 135 -11.41 -12.78 1.37
CA ILE A 135 -12.24 -13.06 2.53
C ILE A 135 -13.63 -13.50 2.07
N GLY A 136 -14.30 -14.38 2.79
CA GLY A 136 -15.60 -14.86 2.37
C GLY A 136 -16.30 -15.78 3.36
N GLY A 137 -17.57 -16.01 3.12
CA GLY A 137 -18.48 -16.76 3.97
C GLY A 137 -19.75 -17.15 3.23
N THR A 138 -20.74 -17.57 4.00
CA THR A 138 -22.10 -17.84 3.52
C THR A 138 -23.07 -17.00 4.35
N LEU A 139 -24.12 -16.49 3.71
CA LEU A 139 -25.20 -15.73 4.33
C LEU A 139 -26.01 -16.56 5.33
#